data_AF-A0AAF0ILE7-F1
#
_entry.id   AF-A0AAF0ILE7-F1
#
_cell.length_a   1.000
_cell.length_b   1.000
_cell.length_c   1.000
_cell.angle_alpha   90.00
_cell.angle_beta   90.00
_cell.angle_gamma   90.00
#
_symmetry.space_group_name_H-M   'P 1'
#
loop_
_entity.id
_entity.type
_entity.pdbx_description
1 polymer ?
#
loop_
_entity_poly.entity_id
_entity_poly.type
_entity_poly.pdbx_seq_one_letter_code
_entity_poly.pdbx_strand_id
1 'polypeptide(L)'
;MSCCEERKFGQNDLLRPKPKESSRIFLHSLKTWRSLLFVAQSTTRFPDSCINIRNVLHNTPAIPDSSGVTETAEGNCLLLNGYSLWKIHSISDCELNTKLKRSQSQAIVIGELQPTYCKLSNEFLLKWSGLDTTPNTPQTGNYLCVFVLGWAYILSARLLELRRENDADKLSYTDSRAILSAMNPTTHDCRFLIPVGDADEQELRWWAAILAKGCGWQATLTRGGRTYFSPWACYLDDDRPLTVLHNGLKSTSAYSLEPPSSTQAQSYLLRLAQMHNAVDQLIAAFMATLTIPRRQRFGAPI
;
A
#
# COMPACT_ATOMS: atom_id res chain seq x y z
N MET A 1 -15.96 18.96 57.85
CA MET A 1 -14.51 19.11 57.60
C MET A 1 -13.85 17.82 58.06
N SER A 2 -12.97 17.27 57.24
CA SER A 2 -12.33 15.94 57.35
C SER A 2 -13.19 14.73 56.96
N CYS A 3 -12.87 14.14 55.82
CA CYS A 3 -12.67 12.69 55.62
C CYS A 3 -12.19 12.45 54.17
N CYS A 4 -10.99 12.94 53.84
CA CYS A 4 -10.20 12.30 52.80
C CYS A 4 -9.45 11.14 53.48
N GLU A 5 -10.11 9.99 53.60
CA GLU A 5 -9.42 8.75 53.91
C GLU A 5 -8.52 8.39 52.71
N GLU A 6 -7.22 8.37 52.96
CA GLU A 6 -6.25 7.74 52.07
C GLU A 6 -6.68 6.29 51.79
N ARG A 7 -7.07 6.00 50.55
CA ARG A 7 -7.19 4.62 50.09
C ARG A 7 -5.81 3.97 50.20
N LYS A 8 -5.59 3.19 51.26
CA LYS A 8 -4.52 2.21 51.32
C LYS A 8 -4.68 1.27 50.12
N PHE A 9 -3.75 1.38 49.17
CA PHE A 9 -3.64 0.45 48.05
C PHE A 9 -3.40 -0.95 48.60
N GLY A 10 -4.44 -1.81 48.52
CA GLY A 10 -4.35 -3.19 48.95
C GLY A 10 -3.27 -3.93 48.16
N GLN A 11 -2.42 -4.64 48.89
CA GLN A 11 -1.28 -5.43 48.40
C GLN A 11 -1.68 -6.66 47.53
N ASN A 12 -2.97 -6.80 47.21
CA ASN A 12 -3.59 -7.97 46.57
C ASN A 12 -4.58 -7.56 45.48
N ASP A 13 -4.17 -6.71 44.54
CA ASP A 13 -4.88 -6.60 43.27
C ASP A 13 -4.60 -7.87 42.45
N LEU A 14 -5.60 -8.74 42.31
CA LEU A 14 -5.50 -10.02 41.58
C LEU A 14 -5.18 -9.82 40.09
N LEU A 15 -5.41 -8.63 39.55
CA LEU A 15 -5.08 -8.28 38.16
C LEU A 15 -3.65 -7.72 38.02
N ARG A 16 -2.97 -7.44 39.13
CA ARG A 16 -1.61 -6.91 39.13
C ARG A 16 -0.60 -8.04 39.38
N PRO A 17 0.26 -8.37 38.40
CA PRO A 17 1.24 -9.42 38.60
C PRO A 17 2.15 -9.09 39.77
N LYS A 18 2.55 -10.12 40.52
CA LYS A 18 3.47 -9.95 41.65
C LYS A 18 4.81 -9.40 41.16
N PRO A 19 5.54 -8.58 41.94
CA PRO A 19 6.80 -7.97 41.48
C PRO A 19 7.83 -8.95 40.91
N LYS A 20 7.93 -10.16 41.48
CA LYS A 20 8.80 -11.23 40.98
C LYS A 20 8.37 -11.74 39.60
N GLU A 21 7.06 -11.86 39.39
CA GLU A 21 6.48 -12.30 38.12
C GLU A 21 6.60 -11.23 37.04
N SER A 22 6.35 -9.97 37.39
CA SER A 22 6.62 -8.81 36.52
C SER A 22 8.10 -8.76 36.10
N SER A 23 9.02 -8.96 37.03
CA SER A 23 10.46 -8.97 36.75
C SER A 23 10.85 -10.13 35.82
N ARG A 24 10.29 -11.32 36.03
CA ARG A 24 10.50 -12.49 35.16
C ARG A 24 9.99 -12.25 33.74
N ILE A 25 8.77 -11.71 33.61
CA ILE A 25 8.17 -11.38 32.31
C ILE A 25 8.98 -10.29 31.61
N PHE A 26 9.42 -9.27 32.34
CA PHE A 26 10.26 -8.21 31.80
C PHE A 26 11.58 -8.76 31.24
N LEU A 27 12.31 -9.57 32.01
CA LEU A 27 13.57 -10.17 31.54
C LEU A 27 13.36 -11.10 30.33
N HIS A 28 12.28 -11.88 30.33
CA HIS A 28 11.93 -12.73 29.20
C HIS A 28 11.62 -11.89 27.95
N SER A 29 10.78 -10.87 28.08
CA SER A 29 10.43 -9.93 27.00
C SER A 29 11.68 -9.25 26.46
N LEU A 30 12.54 -8.70 27.33
CA LEU A 30 13.79 -8.05 26.94
C LEU A 30 14.70 -8.99 26.15
N LYS A 31 14.86 -10.24 26.62
CA LYS A 31 15.66 -11.26 25.92
C LYS A 31 15.07 -11.57 24.54
N THR A 32 13.75 -11.75 24.45
CA THR A 32 13.05 -12.02 23.19
C THR A 32 13.22 -10.87 22.21
N TRP A 33 12.95 -9.64 22.62
CA TRP A 33 13.10 -8.45 21.76
C TRP A 33 14.54 -8.23 21.30
N ARG A 34 15.54 -8.45 22.18
CA ARG A 34 16.95 -8.39 21.79
C ARG A 34 17.32 -9.46 20.78
N SER A 35 16.81 -10.68 20.95
CA SER A 35 17.03 -11.77 20.00
C SER A 35 16.41 -11.45 18.64
N LEU A 36 15.19 -10.93 18.62
CA LEU A 36 14.51 -10.52 17.38
C LEU A 36 15.25 -9.37 16.69
N LEU A 37 15.72 -8.37 17.46
CA LEU A 37 16.51 -7.26 16.92
C LEU A 37 17.83 -7.75 16.32
N PHE A 38 18.54 -8.64 17.01
CA PHE A 38 19.79 -9.20 16.50
C PHE A 38 19.57 -9.95 15.19
N VAL A 39 18.53 -10.80 15.13
CA VAL A 39 18.15 -11.50 13.88
C VAL A 39 17.84 -10.48 12.79
N ALA A 40 16.96 -9.50 13.06
CA ALA A 40 16.58 -8.48 12.08
C ALA A 40 17.77 -7.66 11.56
N GLN A 41 18.75 -7.34 12.39
CA GLN A 41 19.97 -6.63 11.99
C GLN A 41 20.91 -7.50 11.15
N SER A 42 20.91 -8.82 11.36
CA SER A 42 21.74 -9.76 10.60
C SER A 42 21.09 -10.22 9.29
N THR A 43 19.78 -10.05 9.16
CA THR A 43 19.00 -10.47 8.00
C THR A 43 19.28 -9.57 6.79
N THR A 44 19.64 -10.17 5.66
CA THR A 44 19.92 -9.46 4.40
C THR A 44 18.80 -9.60 3.36
N ARG A 45 17.77 -10.40 3.65
CA ARG A 45 16.66 -10.76 2.75
C ARG A 45 15.32 -10.56 3.44
N PHE A 46 14.23 -10.46 2.66
CA PHE A 46 12.91 -10.33 3.26
C PHE A 46 12.32 -11.70 3.64
N PRO A 47 11.72 -11.84 4.83
CA PRO A 47 10.98 -13.04 5.21
C PRO A 47 9.81 -13.31 4.27
N ASP A 48 9.55 -14.57 3.95
CA ASP A 48 8.43 -14.94 3.06
C ASP A 48 7.06 -14.58 3.67
N SER A 49 6.98 -14.50 4.99
CA SER A 49 5.77 -14.07 5.69
C SER A 49 5.36 -12.65 5.32
N CYS A 50 6.30 -11.78 4.90
CA CYS A 50 6.02 -10.41 4.45
C CYS A 50 5.24 -10.35 3.14
N ILE A 51 5.31 -11.41 2.32
CA ILE A 51 4.63 -11.47 1.01
C ILE A 51 3.41 -12.40 1.00
N ASN A 52 3.04 -12.95 2.15
CA ASN A 52 1.89 -13.85 2.24
C ASN A 52 0.58 -13.06 2.17
N ILE A 53 0.11 -12.82 0.94
CA ILE A 53 -1.15 -12.12 0.65
C ILE A 53 -2.32 -12.77 1.38
N ARG A 54 -2.34 -14.11 1.50
CA ARG A 54 -3.42 -14.84 2.18
C ARG A 54 -3.52 -14.41 3.64
N ASN A 55 -2.40 -14.25 4.34
CA ASN A 55 -2.42 -13.82 5.74
C ASN A 55 -3.03 -12.41 5.92
N VAL A 56 -2.94 -11.55 4.90
CA VAL A 56 -3.44 -10.16 4.95
C VAL A 56 -4.87 -10.02 4.40
N LEU A 57 -5.25 -10.80 3.39
CA LEU A 57 -6.51 -10.62 2.68
C LEU A 57 -7.55 -11.72 2.88
N HIS A 58 -7.23 -12.85 3.54
CA HIS A 58 -8.12 -14.02 3.61
C HIS A 58 -9.56 -13.70 4.04
N ASN A 59 -9.72 -12.80 5.03
CA ASN A 59 -11.01 -12.42 5.58
C ASN A 59 -11.31 -10.92 5.38
N THR A 60 -10.58 -10.26 4.48
CA THR A 60 -10.75 -8.83 4.24
C THR A 60 -11.89 -8.63 3.24
N PRO A 61 -12.99 -7.96 3.62
CA PRO A 61 -14.11 -7.75 2.71
C PRO A 61 -13.70 -6.86 1.54
N ALA A 62 -14.30 -7.12 0.38
CA ALA A 62 -14.15 -6.25 -0.78
C ALA A 62 -14.83 -4.89 -0.53
N ILE A 63 -14.29 -3.83 -1.15
CA ILE A 63 -14.96 -2.53 -1.16
C ILE A 63 -16.24 -2.66 -2.02
N PRO A 64 -17.41 -2.26 -1.50
CA PRO A 64 -18.67 -2.36 -2.21
C PRO A 64 -18.77 -1.31 -3.32
N ASP A 65 -19.64 -1.58 -4.29
CA ASP A 65 -20.05 -0.62 -5.31
C ASP A 65 -20.85 0.56 -4.72
N SER A 66 -20.99 1.63 -5.50
CA SER A 66 -21.68 2.86 -5.08
C SER A 66 -23.14 2.65 -4.66
N SER A 67 -23.82 1.64 -5.21
CA SER A 67 -25.20 1.28 -4.86
C SER A 67 -25.32 0.54 -3.52
N GLY A 68 -24.29 -0.16 -3.06
CA GLY A 68 -24.34 -1.00 -1.87
C GLY A 68 -24.18 -0.28 -0.53
N VAL A 69 -23.49 0.87 -0.50
CA VAL A 69 -23.18 1.62 0.75
C VAL A 69 -23.08 3.11 0.48
N THR A 70 -23.71 3.91 1.35
CA THR A 70 -23.65 5.37 1.30
C THR A 70 -22.30 5.91 1.76
N GLU A 71 -21.82 6.91 1.04
CA GLU A 71 -20.58 7.62 1.38
C GLU A 71 -20.89 8.75 2.36
N THR A 72 -19.97 8.96 3.31
CA THR A 72 -20.08 10.05 4.28
C THR A 72 -18.85 10.94 4.18
N ALA A 73 -19.07 12.24 4.01
CA ALA A 73 -18.01 13.23 4.05
C ALA A 73 -17.87 13.74 5.49
N GLU A 74 -16.80 13.37 6.18
CA GLU A 74 -16.54 13.79 7.55
C GLU A 74 -15.16 14.44 7.66
N GLY A 75 -15.14 15.70 8.09
CA GLY A 75 -13.92 16.52 8.14
C GLY A 75 -13.24 16.62 6.77
N ASN A 76 -12.04 16.02 6.69
CA ASN A 76 -11.18 16.04 5.49
C ASN A 76 -11.12 14.67 4.79
N CYS A 77 -12.06 13.77 5.09
CA CYS A 77 -12.09 12.41 4.56
C CYS A 77 -13.46 12.08 3.96
N LEU A 78 -13.44 11.23 2.93
CA LEU A 78 -14.61 10.53 2.41
C LEU A 78 -14.57 9.10 2.94
N LEU A 79 -15.66 8.65 3.56
CA LEU A 79 -15.71 7.44 4.37
C LEU A 79 -16.83 6.49 3.91
N LEU A 80 -16.55 5.19 4.02
CA LEU A 80 -17.55 4.13 4.01
C LEU A 80 -17.70 3.55 5.42
N ASN A 81 -18.93 3.28 5.83
CA ASN A 81 -19.20 2.66 7.12
C ASN A 81 -19.57 1.18 6.93
N GLY A 82 -18.86 0.31 7.62
CA GLY A 82 -19.09 -1.14 7.61
C GLY A 82 -19.14 -1.72 9.01
N TYR A 83 -19.63 -2.94 9.14
CA TYR A 83 -19.61 -3.67 10.41
C TYR A 83 -19.47 -5.16 10.13
N SER A 84 -18.90 -5.91 11.07
CA SER A 84 -18.83 -7.36 10.99
C SER A 84 -20.00 -8.00 11.72
N LEU A 85 -20.46 -9.12 11.18
CA LEU A 85 -21.40 -10.03 11.82
C LEU A 85 -20.67 -11.31 12.16
N TRP A 86 -20.76 -11.76 13.41
CA TRP A 86 -20.13 -13.00 13.84
C TRP A 86 -21.08 -13.85 14.68
N LYS A 87 -20.91 -15.16 14.57
CA LYS A 87 -21.64 -16.17 15.32
C LYS A 87 -20.65 -17.12 15.97
N ILE A 88 -20.77 -17.30 17.28
CA ILE A 88 -19.96 -18.27 18.02
C ILE A 88 -20.65 -19.62 17.90
N HIS A 89 -19.94 -20.61 17.38
CA HIS A 89 -20.39 -22.00 17.36
C HIS A 89 -19.68 -22.70 18.53
N SER A 90 -20.38 -22.87 19.65
CA SER A 90 -19.86 -23.63 20.79
C SER A 90 -20.04 -25.13 20.52
N ILE A 91 -18.96 -25.90 20.71
CA ILE A 91 -18.97 -27.37 20.59
C ILE A 91 -19.27 -28.03 21.95
N SER A 92 -19.25 -27.27 23.04
CA SER A 92 -19.57 -27.72 24.40
C SER A 92 -20.70 -26.88 25.03
N ASP A 93 -21.24 -27.35 26.16
CA ASP A 93 -22.23 -26.67 27.02
C ASP A 93 -21.68 -25.40 27.70
N CYS A 94 -20.89 -24.59 26.99
CA CYS A 94 -20.58 -23.23 27.40
C CYS A 94 -21.80 -22.34 27.13
N GLU A 95 -22.20 -21.52 28.11
CA GLU A 95 -23.27 -20.51 28.02
C GLU A 95 -22.98 -19.35 27.03
N LEU A 96 -22.01 -19.53 26.13
CA LEU A 96 -21.69 -18.55 25.10
C LEU A 96 -22.81 -18.53 24.06
N ASN A 97 -23.68 -17.54 24.22
CA ASN A 97 -24.82 -17.29 23.36
C ASN A 97 -24.46 -17.34 21.86
N THR A 98 -25.09 -18.26 21.14
CA THR A 98 -24.93 -18.53 19.70
C THR A 98 -25.71 -17.55 18.81
N LYS A 99 -26.34 -16.51 19.38
CA LYS A 99 -26.98 -15.44 18.62
C LYS A 99 -25.95 -14.71 17.75
N LEU A 100 -26.40 -14.27 16.58
CA LEU A 100 -25.63 -13.40 15.70
C LEU A 100 -25.32 -12.10 16.44
N LYS A 101 -24.03 -11.75 16.54
CA LYS A 101 -23.56 -10.52 17.16
C LYS A 101 -23.05 -9.57 16.08
N ARG A 102 -23.29 -8.29 16.28
CA ARG A 102 -22.86 -7.20 15.41
C ARG A 102 -21.73 -6.44 16.10
N SER A 103 -20.65 -6.15 15.38
CA SER A 103 -19.60 -5.26 15.86
C SER A 103 -20.08 -3.80 15.89
N GLN A 104 -19.27 -2.94 16.51
CA GLN A 104 -19.37 -1.51 16.25
C GLN A 104 -19.12 -1.22 14.77
N SER A 105 -19.76 -0.17 14.26
CA SER A 105 -19.50 0.35 12.92
C SER A 105 -18.07 0.87 12.84
N GLN A 106 -17.38 0.52 11.75
CA GLN A 106 -16.03 0.94 11.44
C GLN A 106 -16.07 1.80 10.17
N ALA A 107 -15.39 2.94 10.21
CA ALA A 107 -15.23 3.80 9.06
C ALA A 107 -13.95 3.44 8.30
N ILE A 108 -14.07 3.29 6.99
CA ILE A 108 -12.96 3.06 6.06
C ILE A 108 -12.83 4.32 5.20
N VAL A 109 -11.62 4.89 5.17
CA VAL A 109 -11.34 6.06 4.33
C VAL A 109 -11.26 5.62 2.87
N ILE A 110 -12.06 6.22 2.01
CA ILE A 110 -12.00 6.03 0.55
C ILE A 110 -11.58 7.31 -0.18
N GLY A 111 -11.39 8.41 0.54
CA GLY A 111 -10.89 9.63 -0.05
C GLY A 111 -10.28 10.58 0.98
N GLU A 112 -9.22 11.28 0.58
CA GLU A 112 -8.52 12.30 1.38
C GLU A 112 -8.36 13.59 0.57
N LEU A 113 -8.27 14.75 1.24
CA LEU A 113 -8.10 16.03 0.54
C LEU A 113 -6.71 16.22 -0.10
N GLN A 114 -5.72 15.42 0.33
CA GLN A 114 -4.36 15.50 -0.18
C GLN A 114 -3.83 14.11 -0.49
N PRO A 115 -3.08 13.95 -1.59
CA PRO A 115 -2.40 12.70 -1.89
C PRO A 115 -1.15 12.51 -1.04
N THR A 116 -0.61 11.31 -1.07
CA THR A 116 0.67 10.98 -0.44
C THR A 116 1.82 11.21 -1.42
N TYR A 117 2.93 11.75 -0.93
CA TYR A 117 4.18 11.84 -1.67
C TYR A 117 5.26 10.98 -1.00
N CYS A 118 6.00 10.22 -1.80
CA CYS A 118 7.07 9.35 -1.35
C CYS A 118 8.40 9.72 -2.00
N LYS A 119 9.50 9.42 -1.30
CA LYS A 119 10.87 9.62 -1.80
C LYS A 119 11.59 8.28 -1.80
N LEU A 120 12.54 8.08 -2.70
CA LEU A 120 13.40 6.91 -2.63
C LEU A 120 14.37 7.09 -1.45
N SER A 121 14.66 6.01 -0.74
CA SER A 121 15.64 6.07 0.36
C SER A 121 17.02 6.48 -0.18
N ASN A 122 17.82 7.13 0.67
CA ASN A 122 19.25 7.32 0.39
C ASN A 122 20.01 5.99 0.38
N GLU A 123 19.48 4.99 1.07
CA GLU A 123 19.99 3.62 1.14
C GLU A 123 19.34 2.71 0.08
N PHE A 124 18.77 3.29 -0.98
CA PHE A 124 18.15 2.52 -2.05
C PHE A 124 19.19 1.63 -2.74
N LEU A 125 18.96 0.32 -2.69
CA LEU A 125 19.81 -0.66 -3.35
C LEU A 125 19.40 -0.80 -4.81
N LEU A 126 20.36 -0.63 -5.73
CA LEU A 126 20.13 -0.83 -7.17
C LEU A 126 19.77 -2.28 -7.53
N LYS A 127 20.16 -3.22 -6.68
CA LYS A 127 19.92 -4.65 -6.83
C LYS A 127 18.94 -5.13 -5.78
N TRP A 128 18.07 -6.04 -6.20
CA TRP A 128 17.14 -6.69 -5.29
C TRP A 128 17.84 -7.75 -4.44
N SER A 129 17.65 -7.69 -3.12
CA SER A 129 18.27 -8.64 -2.17
C SER A 129 17.62 -10.02 -2.17
N GLY A 130 16.38 -10.13 -2.68
CA GLY A 130 15.64 -11.39 -2.74
C GLY A 130 14.80 -11.69 -1.50
N LEU A 131 13.98 -12.73 -1.64
CA LEU A 131 13.26 -13.39 -0.55
C LEU A 131 14.05 -14.59 -0.03
N ASP A 132 13.82 -14.96 1.22
CA ASP A 132 14.49 -16.10 1.88
C ASP A 132 14.36 -17.42 1.09
N THR A 133 13.21 -17.67 0.46
CA THR A 133 12.94 -18.87 -0.37
C THR A 133 13.66 -18.91 -1.72
N THR A 134 14.33 -17.84 -2.14
CA THR A 134 14.94 -17.75 -3.48
C THR A 134 16.47 -17.55 -3.43
N PRO A 135 17.25 -18.51 -2.91
CA PRO A 135 18.67 -18.30 -2.67
C PRO A 135 19.54 -18.15 -3.92
N ASN A 136 19.06 -18.58 -5.08
CA ASN A 136 19.84 -18.68 -6.33
C ASN A 136 19.24 -17.89 -7.52
N THR A 137 18.36 -16.92 -7.27
CA THR A 137 17.88 -16.05 -8.36
C THR A 137 19.01 -15.12 -8.81
N PRO A 138 19.24 -14.95 -10.13
CA PRO A 138 20.17 -13.94 -10.62
C PRO A 138 19.78 -12.59 -10.03
N GLN A 139 20.76 -11.81 -9.56
CA GLN A 139 20.49 -10.47 -9.04
C GLN A 139 19.88 -9.61 -10.16
N THR A 140 18.56 -9.41 -10.10
CA THR A 140 17.82 -8.51 -10.99
C THR A 140 17.90 -7.07 -10.48
N GLY A 141 17.57 -6.12 -11.36
CA GLY A 141 17.39 -4.74 -10.96
C GLY A 141 16.32 -4.61 -9.87
N ASN A 142 16.44 -3.59 -9.03
CA ASN A 142 15.41 -3.28 -8.04
C ASN A 142 14.32 -2.40 -8.66
N TYR A 143 13.19 -3.03 -8.96
CA TYR A 143 11.98 -2.44 -9.51
C TYR A 143 10.88 -2.26 -8.46
N LEU A 144 11.18 -2.47 -7.16
CA LEU A 144 10.18 -2.40 -6.10
C LEU A 144 9.43 -1.07 -6.10
N CYS A 145 10.15 0.06 -6.23
CA CYS A 145 9.51 1.38 -6.25
C CYS A 145 8.58 1.56 -7.46
N VAL A 146 9.00 1.07 -8.63
CA VAL A 146 8.22 1.09 -9.88
C VAL A 146 6.91 0.32 -9.68
N PHE A 147 6.99 -0.88 -9.10
CA PHE A 147 5.81 -1.68 -8.82
C PHE A 147 4.92 -1.07 -7.73
N VAL A 148 5.49 -0.44 -6.70
CA VAL A 148 4.69 0.23 -5.65
C VAL A 148 3.86 1.37 -6.26
N LEU A 149 4.46 2.20 -7.11
CA LEU A 149 3.79 3.29 -7.83
C LEU A 149 2.74 2.76 -8.82
N GLY A 150 3.04 1.66 -9.52
CA GLY A 150 2.07 1.00 -10.39
C GLY A 150 0.86 0.45 -9.62
N TRP A 151 1.08 -0.22 -8.50
CA TRP A 151 0.00 -0.70 -7.65
C TRP A 151 -0.81 0.44 -7.03
N ALA A 152 -0.15 1.54 -6.65
CA ALA A 152 -0.81 2.74 -6.15
C ALA A 152 -1.81 3.29 -7.19
N TYR A 153 -1.40 3.33 -8.47
CA TYR A 153 -2.31 3.64 -9.58
C TYR A 153 -3.46 2.63 -9.66
N ILE A 154 -3.16 1.33 -9.71
CA ILE A 154 -4.19 0.29 -9.92
C ILE A 154 -5.24 0.30 -8.82
N LEU A 155 -4.83 0.39 -7.55
CA LEU A 155 -5.78 0.44 -6.43
C LEU A 155 -6.64 1.70 -6.48
N SER A 156 -6.05 2.83 -6.89
CA SER A 156 -6.78 4.09 -7.05
C SER A 156 -7.76 4.07 -8.22
N ALA A 157 -7.35 3.53 -9.36
CA ALA A 157 -8.21 3.31 -10.53
C ALA A 157 -9.34 2.34 -10.19
N ARG A 158 -9.03 1.24 -9.49
CA ARG A 158 -10.03 0.25 -9.08
C ARG A 158 -11.05 0.81 -8.10
N LEU A 159 -10.60 1.62 -7.15
CA LEU A 159 -11.51 2.32 -6.23
C LEU A 159 -12.45 3.24 -7.01
N LEU A 160 -11.92 4.01 -7.95
CA LEU A 160 -12.72 4.89 -8.80
C LEU A 160 -13.74 4.09 -9.63
N GLU A 161 -13.33 2.99 -10.26
CA GLU A 161 -14.24 2.10 -11.02
C GLU A 161 -15.40 1.57 -10.17
N LEU A 162 -15.16 1.27 -8.89
CA LEU A 162 -16.19 0.77 -7.96
C LEU A 162 -17.11 1.88 -7.43
N ARG A 163 -16.58 3.09 -7.24
CA ARG A 163 -17.25 4.19 -6.53
C ARG A 163 -17.69 5.35 -7.43
N ARG A 164 -17.43 5.29 -8.74
CA ARG A 164 -17.84 6.33 -9.68
C ARG A 164 -19.35 6.53 -9.65
N GLU A 165 -19.78 7.76 -9.45
CA GLU A 165 -21.19 8.15 -9.47
C GLU A 165 -21.52 9.13 -10.59
N ASN A 166 -20.57 9.96 -11.00
CA ASN A 166 -20.77 11.02 -11.98
C ASN A 166 -19.50 11.31 -12.79
N ASP A 167 -19.60 12.23 -13.76
CA ASP A 167 -18.46 12.59 -14.63
C ASP A 167 -17.41 13.49 -13.97
N ALA A 168 -17.69 14.04 -12.79
CA ALA A 168 -16.69 14.72 -11.99
C ALA A 168 -15.74 13.73 -11.27
N ASP A 169 -16.11 12.45 -11.20
CA ASP A 169 -15.25 11.37 -10.77
C ASP A 169 -14.42 10.88 -11.95
N LYS A 170 -13.11 11.15 -11.93
CA LYS A 170 -12.24 10.89 -13.08
C LYS A 170 -10.86 10.39 -12.72
N LEU A 171 -10.34 9.58 -13.62
CA LEU A 171 -8.94 9.23 -13.74
C LEU A 171 -8.37 10.10 -14.85
N SER A 172 -7.34 10.89 -14.56
CA SER A 172 -6.79 11.82 -15.53
C SER A 172 -5.27 11.89 -15.44
N TYR A 173 -4.64 12.17 -16.57
CA TYR A 173 -3.24 12.53 -16.62
C TYR A 173 -3.04 14.01 -16.31
N THR A 174 -1.88 14.34 -15.78
CA THR A 174 -1.41 15.72 -15.66
C THR A 174 -0.33 16.00 -16.71
N ASP A 175 0.21 17.22 -16.70
CA ASP A 175 1.35 17.60 -17.53
C ASP A 175 2.68 17.00 -17.05
N SER A 176 2.75 16.50 -15.81
CA SER A 176 3.99 15.91 -15.29
C SER A 176 4.23 14.54 -15.92
N ARG A 177 5.47 14.33 -16.39
CA ARG A 177 5.89 13.13 -17.10
C ARG A 177 7.34 12.80 -16.76
N ALA A 178 7.64 11.51 -16.61
CA ALA A 178 8.99 11.00 -16.59
C ALA A 178 9.66 11.18 -17.96
N ILE A 179 10.99 11.13 -17.97
CA ILE A 179 11.76 11.23 -19.21
C ILE A 179 11.53 9.93 -20.01
N LEU A 180 11.10 10.08 -21.26
CA LEU A 180 11.07 8.99 -22.23
C LEU A 180 12.35 9.05 -23.08
N SER A 181 13.04 7.92 -23.21
CA SER A 181 14.20 7.82 -24.08
C SER A 181 14.15 6.55 -24.91
N ALA A 182 14.44 6.67 -26.19
CA ALA A 182 14.73 5.52 -27.03
C ALA A 182 16.00 4.82 -26.51
N MET A 183 16.04 3.49 -26.66
CA MET A 183 17.19 2.67 -26.33
C MET A 183 18.38 3.02 -27.26
N ASN A 184 19.18 4.02 -26.88
CA ASN A 184 20.45 4.36 -27.54
C ASN A 184 21.63 4.00 -26.62
N PRO A 185 22.74 3.45 -27.15
CA PRO A 185 23.83 2.90 -26.34
C PRO A 185 24.72 3.93 -25.63
N THR A 186 24.46 5.24 -25.70
CA THR A 186 25.46 6.28 -25.34
C THR A 186 25.16 7.12 -24.11
N THR A 187 24.01 6.97 -23.44
CA THR A 187 23.71 7.73 -22.21
C THR A 187 24.09 6.95 -20.95
N HIS A 188 25.34 7.12 -20.51
CA HIS A 188 25.90 6.60 -19.26
C HIS A 188 25.67 7.52 -18.04
N ASP A 189 24.73 8.47 -18.10
CA ASP A 189 24.39 9.23 -16.89
C ASP A 189 23.77 8.29 -15.84
N CYS A 190 24.16 8.48 -14.57
CA CYS A 190 23.67 7.79 -13.39
C CYS A 190 22.16 8.03 -13.13
N ARG A 191 21.31 7.62 -14.06
CA ARG A 191 19.84 7.69 -13.98
C ARG A 191 19.29 6.28 -13.71
N PHE A 192 18.15 6.22 -13.03
CA PHE A 192 17.40 4.97 -12.90
C PHE A 192 16.69 4.71 -14.21
N LEU A 193 17.26 3.78 -14.99
CA LEU A 193 16.75 3.36 -16.28
C LEU A 193 15.75 2.23 -16.10
N ILE A 194 14.56 2.37 -16.68
CA ILE A 194 13.48 1.38 -16.59
C ILE A 194 13.13 0.93 -18.01
N PRO A 195 13.71 -0.18 -18.50
CA PRO A 195 13.37 -0.74 -19.80
C PRO A 195 11.94 -1.31 -19.79
N VAL A 196 11.08 -0.80 -20.66
CA VAL A 196 9.69 -1.27 -20.83
C VAL A 196 9.49 -2.04 -22.14
N GLY A 197 10.57 -2.26 -22.90
CA GLY A 197 10.58 -3.02 -24.15
C GLY A 197 9.70 -2.41 -25.23
N ASP A 198 8.91 -3.26 -25.88
CA ASP A 198 7.99 -2.90 -26.97
C ASP A 198 6.63 -2.45 -26.40
N ALA A 199 6.64 -1.43 -25.54
CA ALA A 199 5.43 -0.77 -25.05
C ALA A 199 4.78 0.07 -26.17
N ASP A 200 3.46 -0.01 -26.28
CA ASP A 200 2.69 0.86 -27.16
C ASP A 200 2.61 2.30 -26.61
N GLU A 201 2.05 3.23 -27.37
CA GLU A 201 1.97 4.65 -26.96
C GLU A 201 1.17 4.83 -25.65
N GLN A 202 0.14 4.01 -25.46
CA GLN A 202 -0.75 4.03 -24.29
C GLN A 202 0.00 3.61 -23.02
N GLU A 203 0.74 2.51 -23.09
CA GLU A 203 1.57 2.01 -22.01
C GLU A 203 2.74 2.94 -21.73
N LEU A 204 3.39 3.50 -22.76
CA LEU A 204 4.46 4.48 -22.60
C LEU A 204 3.96 5.75 -21.88
N ARG A 205 2.79 6.26 -22.26
CA ARG A 205 2.17 7.41 -21.60
C ARG A 205 1.86 7.11 -20.13
N TRP A 206 1.41 5.89 -19.85
CA TRP A 206 1.12 5.43 -18.50
C TRP A 206 2.40 5.32 -17.65
N TRP A 207 3.45 4.66 -18.14
CA TRP A 207 4.75 4.61 -17.46
C TRP A 207 5.32 6.01 -17.21
N ALA A 208 5.21 6.91 -18.19
CA ALA A 208 5.63 8.29 -18.03
C ALA A 208 4.85 9.01 -16.92
N ALA A 209 3.56 8.72 -16.75
CA ALA A 209 2.75 9.33 -15.69
C ALA A 209 3.07 8.79 -14.30
N ILE A 210 3.15 7.47 -14.12
CA ILE A 210 3.34 6.88 -12.79
C ILE A 210 4.75 7.12 -12.24
N LEU A 211 5.74 7.28 -13.13
CA LEU A 211 7.15 7.54 -12.77
C LEU A 211 7.52 9.02 -12.82
N ALA A 212 6.55 9.90 -13.07
CA ALA A 212 6.78 11.34 -13.11
C ALA A 212 7.22 11.87 -11.74
N LYS A 213 8.04 12.93 -11.76
CA LYS A 213 8.28 13.71 -10.54
C LYS A 213 7.00 14.47 -10.16
N GLY A 214 6.60 14.37 -8.90
CA GLY A 214 5.33 14.87 -8.41
C GLY A 214 4.17 14.04 -8.97
N CYS A 215 3.10 14.71 -9.40
CA CYS A 215 1.85 14.07 -9.75
C CYS A 215 1.68 14.00 -11.27
N GLY A 216 1.89 12.82 -11.88
CA GLY A 216 1.69 12.57 -13.33
C GLY A 216 0.29 12.03 -13.70
N TRP A 217 -0.47 11.59 -12.71
CA TRP A 217 -1.84 11.07 -12.83
C TRP A 217 -2.64 11.38 -11.57
N GLN A 218 -3.97 11.42 -11.68
CA GLN A 218 -4.88 11.65 -10.55
C GLN A 218 -6.12 10.79 -10.67
N ALA A 219 -6.53 10.18 -9.56
CA ALA A 219 -7.80 9.49 -9.40
C ALA A 219 -8.60 10.23 -8.32
N THR A 220 -9.70 10.86 -8.70
CA THR A 220 -10.44 11.75 -7.82
C THR A 220 -11.92 11.44 -7.77
N LEU A 221 -12.50 11.48 -6.57
CA LEU A 221 -13.93 11.42 -6.29
C LEU A 221 -14.43 12.80 -5.87
N THR A 222 -15.53 13.27 -6.44
CA THR A 222 -16.12 14.57 -6.12
C THR A 222 -17.43 14.41 -5.37
N ARG A 223 -17.48 14.91 -4.12
CA ARG A 223 -18.65 14.81 -3.24
C ARG A 223 -18.88 16.14 -2.51
N GLY A 224 -20.12 16.63 -2.51
CA GLY A 224 -20.48 17.87 -1.80
C GLY A 224 -19.64 19.09 -2.21
N GLY A 225 -19.23 19.17 -3.49
CA GLY A 225 -18.38 20.25 -4.01
C GLY A 225 -16.90 20.16 -3.64
N ARG A 226 -16.46 19.06 -3.02
CA ARG A 226 -15.05 18.80 -2.69
C ARG A 226 -14.50 17.64 -3.50
N THR A 227 -13.22 17.72 -3.83
CA THR A 227 -12.48 16.68 -4.54
C THR A 227 -11.61 15.90 -3.56
N TYR A 228 -11.71 14.59 -3.61
CA TYR A 228 -11.00 13.66 -2.74
C TYR A 228 -10.11 12.76 -3.60
N PHE A 229 -8.86 12.58 -3.16
CA PHE A 229 -7.90 11.66 -3.75
C PHE A 229 -8.05 10.29 -3.11
N SER A 230 -7.83 9.24 -3.91
CA SER A 230 -7.70 7.87 -3.40
C SER A 230 -6.69 7.79 -2.24
N PRO A 231 -6.94 6.96 -1.19
CA PRO A 231 -5.97 6.71 -0.13
C PRO A 231 -4.65 6.11 -0.63
N TRP A 232 -4.67 5.50 -1.82
CA TRP A 232 -3.48 4.98 -2.50
C TRP A 232 -2.88 5.94 -3.52
N ALA A 233 -3.40 7.18 -3.65
CA ALA A 233 -2.79 8.20 -4.49
C ALA A 233 -1.40 8.55 -3.93
N CYS A 234 -0.37 7.90 -4.49
CA CYS A 234 1.01 7.99 -4.06
C CYS A 234 1.89 8.42 -5.22
N TYR A 235 2.67 9.46 -5.00
CA TYR A 235 3.44 10.15 -6.03
C TYR A 235 4.91 10.26 -5.65
N LEU A 236 5.80 10.15 -6.63
CA LEU A 236 7.23 10.24 -6.40
C LEU A 236 7.68 11.70 -6.31
N ASP A 237 8.14 12.15 -5.15
CA ASP A 237 8.79 13.45 -4.94
C ASP A 237 10.30 13.28 -4.73
N ASP A 238 10.97 12.78 -5.77
CA ASP A 238 12.42 12.56 -5.76
C ASP A 238 13.12 13.48 -6.77
N ASP A 239 14.31 13.95 -6.41
CA ASP A 239 15.14 14.75 -7.30
C ASP A 239 15.89 13.89 -8.32
N ARG A 240 16.02 12.58 -8.07
CA ARG A 240 16.64 11.63 -8.99
C ARG A 240 15.63 11.31 -10.11
N PRO A 241 15.90 11.67 -11.37
CA PRO A 241 14.97 11.43 -12.45
C PRO A 241 14.91 9.94 -12.80
N LEU A 242 13.71 9.39 -12.86
CA LEU A 242 13.44 8.08 -13.48
C LEU A 242 13.30 8.26 -14.99
N THR A 243 13.95 7.40 -15.77
CA THR A 243 13.89 7.42 -17.23
C THR A 243 13.31 6.11 -17.75
N VAL A 244 12.24 6.21 -18.53
CA VAL A 244 11.60 5.08 -19.20
C VAL A 244 12.31 4.83 -20.52
N LEU A 245 12.88 3.64 -20.68
CA LEU A 245 13.55 3.21 -21.90
C LEU A 245 12.62 2.36 -22.74
N HIS A 246 12.47 2.71 -24.02
CA HIS A 246 11.61 2.00 -24.96
C HIS A 246 12.33 1.66 -26.26
N ASN A 247 11.88 0.57 -26.90
CA ASN A 247 12.46 0.08 -28.15
C ASN A 247 11.89 0.76 -29.41
N GLY A 248 10.73 1.43 -29.29
CA GLY A 248 10.04 2.06 -30.42
C GLY A 248 10.71 3.34 -30.95
N LEU A 249 10.42 3.71 -32.20
CA LEU A 249 10.71 5.06 -32.70
C LEU A 249 9.93 6.10 -31.88
N LYS A 250 10.52 7.30 -31.72
CA LYS A 250 9.91 8.44 -31.01
C LYS A 250 8.41 8.56 -31.37
N SER A 251 7.54 8.34 -30.39
CA SER A 251 6.10 8.53 -30.57
C SER A 251 5.81 10.01 -30.79
N THR A 252 5.08 10.29 -31.87
CA THR A 252 4.74 11.64 -32.38
C THR A 252 3.29 12.04 -32.10
N SER A 253 2.50 11.20 -31.43
CA SER A 253 1.06 11.41 -31.35
C SER A 253 0.68 12.31 -30.15
N ALA A 254 0.14 13.48 -30.47
CA ALA A 254 -0.37 14.49 -29.53
C ALA A 254 -1.83 14.21 -29.13
N TYR A 255 -2.30 12.97 -29.24
CA TYR A 255 -3.66 12.64 -28.84
C TYR A 255 -3.76 12.59 -27.31
N SER A 256 -4.84 13.16 -26.79
CA SER A 256 -5.21 13.06 -25.38
C SER A 256 -5.54 11.60 -25.07
N LEU A 257 -4.52 10.80 -24.78
CA LEU A 257 -4.68 9.41 -24.35
C LEU A 257 -5.37 9.39 -22.98
N GLU A 258 -6.48 8.67 -22.88
CA GLU A 258 -7.13 8.42 -21.60
C GLU A 258 -6.25 7.53 -20.73
N PRO A 259 -6.23 7.67 -19.39
CA PRO A 259 -5.51 6.72 -18.55
C PRO A 259 -6.11 5.31 -18.61
N PRO A 260 -5.30 4.24 -18.57
CA PRO A 260 -5.80 2.86 -18.60
C PRO A 260 -6.66 2.50 -17.38
N SER A 261 -7.57 1.54 -17.54
CA SER A 261 -8.30 0.93 -16.43
C SER A 261 -7.36 0.19 -15.46
N SER A 262 -7.86 -0.19 -14.29
CA SER A 262 -7.13 -0.98 -13.29
C SER A 262 -6.64 -2.32 -13.87
N THR A 263 -7.50 -3.01 -14.62
CA THR A 263 -7.18 -4.28 -15.30
C THR A 263 -6.10 -4.10 -16.37
N GLN A 264 -6.18 -3.03 -17.16
CA GLN A 264 -5.18 -2.75 -18.21
C GLN A 264 -3.84 -2.33 -17.61
N ALA A 265 -3.83 -1.49 -16.58
CA ALA A 265 -2.61 -1.14 -15.87
C ALA A 265 -1.97 -2.36 -15.17
N GLN A 266 -2.78 -3.29 -14.68
CA GLN A 266 -2.28 -4.55 -14.11
C GLN A 266 -1.56 -5.41 -15.15
N SER A 267 -2.05 -5.48 -16.39
CA SER A 267 -1.35 -6.23 -17.45
C SER A 267 0.00 -5.59 -17.80
N TYR A 268 0.11 -4.25 -17.79
CA TYR A 268 1.38 -3.54 -17.96
C TYR A 268 2.39 -3.87 -16.86
N LEU A 269 1.97 -3.86 -15.57
CA LEU A 269 2.87 -4.26 -14.46
C LEU A 269 3.33 -5.71 -14.59
N LEU A 270 2.41 -6.62 -14.90
CA LEU A 270 2.73 -8.04 -15.02
C LEU A 270 3.73 -8.27 -16.16
N ARG A 271 3.54 -7.59 -17.30
CA ARG A 271 4.45 -7.64 -18.45
C ARG A 271 5.86 -7.18 -18.08
N LEU A 272 5.98 -6.06 -17.35
CA LEU A 272 7.28 -5.58 -16.85
C LEU A 272 7.92 -6.59 -15.88
N ALA A 273 7.14 -7.14 -14.95
CA ALA A 273 7.64 -8.12 -13.98
C ALA A 273 8.13 -9.41 -14.66
N GLN A 274 7.45 -9.88 -15.70
CA GLN A 274 7.88 -11.04 -16.48
C GLN A 274 9.15 -10.75 -17.28
N MET A 275 9.21 -9.59 -17.94
CA MET A 275 10.37 -9.16 -18.73
C MET A 275 11.66 -9.11 -17.90
N HIS A 276 11.56 -8.64 -16.65
CA HIS A 276 12.71 -8.47 -15.76
C HIS A 276 12.89 -9.61 -14.74
N ASN A 277 12.09 -10.68 -14.84
CA ASN A 277 12.07 -11.77 -13.85
C ASN A 277 11.95 -11.25 -12.40
N ALA A 278 11.00 -10.34 -12.18
CA ALA A 278 10.80 -9.58 -10.95
C ALA A 278 9.37 -9.75 -10.36
N VAL A 279 8.79 -10.94 -10.55
CA VAL A 279 7.43 -11.27 -10.04
C VAL A 279 7.39 -11.26 -8.51
N ASP A 280 8.46 -11.67 -7.85
CA ASP A 280 8.62 -11.57 -6.40
C ASP A 280 8.56 -10.12 -5.92
N GLN A 281 9.21 -9.20 -6.63
CA GLN A 281 9.14 -7.76 -6.37
C GLN A 281 7.74 -7.20 -6.64
N LEU A 282 7.03 -7.69 -7.66
CA LEU A 282 5.65 -7.30 -7.93
C LEU A 282 4.72 -7.65 -6.76
N ILE A 283 4.88 -8.84 -6.17
CA ILE A 283 4.12 -9.28 -5.00
C ILE A 283 4.52 -8.47 -3.75
N ALA A 284 5.82 -8.30 -3.52
CA ALA A 284 6.32 -7.51 -2.40
C ALA A 284 5.83 -6.05 -2.46
N ALA A 285 5.83 -5.47 -3.65
CA ALA A 285 5.30 -4.14 -3.90
C ALA A 285 3.80 -4.04 -3.63
N PHE A 286 3.00 -5.04 -4.02
CA PHE A 286 1.58 -5.06 -3.70
C PHE A 286 1.35 -4.94 -2.19
N MET A 287 2.07 -5.76 -1.41
CA MET A 287 2.00 -5.72 0.05
C MET A 287 2.43 -4.36 0.62
N ALA A 288 3.52 -3.79 0.11
CA ALA A 288 3.97 -2.46 0.50
C ALA A 288 2.93 -1.39 0.18
N THR A 289 2.29 -1.43 -0.99
CA THR A 289 1.25 -0.47 -1.40
C THR A 289 0.02 -0.53 -0.50
N LEU A 290 -0.38 -1.72 -0.02
CA LEU A 290 -1.47 -1.84 0.96
C LEU A 290 -1.19 -1.09 2.27
N THR A 291 0.07 -0.79 2.57
CA THR A 291 0.46 -0.06 3.78
C THR A 291 0.54 1.46 3.63
N ILE A 292 0.31 1.99 2.41
CA ILE A 292 0.34 3.43 2.11
C ILE A 292 -0.73 4.20 2.89
N PRO A 293 -2.01 3.77 2.94
CA PRO A 293 -3.03 4.49 3.69
C PRO A 293 -2.69 4.56 5.18
N ARG A 294 -2.25 5.75 5.63
CA ARG A 294 -1.74 5.94 7.01
C ARG A 294 -2.85 5.87 8.06
N ARG A 295 -4.09 6.20 7.68
CA ARG A 295 -5.24 6.32 8.60
C ARG A 295 -6.05 5.04 8.80
N GLN A 296 -5.67 3.93 8.16
CA GLN A 296 -6.47 2.69 8.15
C GLN A 296 -5.84 1.51 8.92
N ARG A 297 -4.73 1.72 9.63
CA ARG A 297 -4.13 0.67 10.47
C ARG A 297 -4.92 0.52 11.76
N PHE A 298 -6.02 -0.22 11.71
CA PHE A 298 -6.70 -0.71 12.91
C PHE A 298 -5.87 -1.86 13.49
N GLY A 299 -5.27 -1.65 14.68
CA GLY A 299 -4.74 -2.75 15.49
C GLY A 299 -3.29 -2.67 15.97
N ALA A 300 -2.49 -1.66 15.62
CA ALA A 300 -1.21 -1.43 16.29
C ALA A 300 -0.80 0.06 16.21
N PRO A 301 -0.75 0.79 17.33
CA PRO A 301 0.16 1.93 17.42
C PRO A 301 1.59 1.39 17.26
N ILE A 302 2.40 2.06 16.45
CA ILE A 302 3.86 1.89 16.49
C ILE A 302 4.38 2.65 17.71
#